data_AF-A0A023B973-F1
#
_entry.id   AF-A0A023B973-F1
#
_cell.length_a   1.000
_cell.length_b   1.000
_cell.length_c   1.000
_cell.angle_alpha   90.00
_cell.angle_beta   90.00
_cell.angle_gamma   90.00
#
_symmetry.space_group_name_H-M   'P 1'
#
loop_
_entity.id
_entity.type
_entity.pdbx_description
1 polymer ?
#
loop_
_entity_poly.entity_id
_entity_poly.type
_entity_poly.pdbx_seq_one_letter_code
_entity_poly.pdbx_strand_id
1 'polypeptide(L)'
;MLVVFVRHGESVNNLRGFMDPEATYEASRDPDPELTWNGIQGGIRCASYLSRIVTFMNTQKKKHSDKLEASGGRKHSESDILQDAARDTDALDREAIGQALVQDDQGTPLKIRVLCSPFKRAIASADILAAVLPGVTEIAIVPHIHEVGGLFGSDGGKTAVVGPTAAEILKSNRVHTRLRAHLNSSSEITPPAGKATPPADEAKVVKQRREPDGVTEYLASCRDDIPITAEYLPKSGPWWNRGRERVVEAADRAKRFIGELQSGEFGEGVDALVVIGHGLFLDVIWRQLLGVSEDMDVAFVTHNWGISTLTVEGGKWTISCINDASHIPLESRIPHSVKRIHRTPY
;
A
#
# COMPACT_ATOMS: atom_id res chain seq x y z
N MET A 1 0.45 -13.61 13.87
CA MET A 1 0.17 -12.19 13.54
C MET A 1 -0.27 -12.09 12.09
N LEU A 2 -1.30 -11.29 11.77
CA LEU A 2 -1.69 -11.00 10.39
C LEU A 2 -0.79 -9.91 9.80
N VAL A 3 -0.19 -10.18 8.64
CA VAL A 3 0.60 -9.22 7.86
C VAL A 3 -0.04 -9.06 6.50
N VAL A 4 -0.32 -7.82 6.12
CA VAL A 4 -0.96 -7.47 4.86
C VAL A 4 -0.02 -6.58 4.07
N PHE A 5 0.45 -7.04 2.91
CA PHE A 5 1.19 -6.20 1.98
C PHE A 5 0.23 -5.53 1.00
N VAL A 6 0.40 -4.23 0.82
CA VAL A 6 -0.40 -3.41 -0.09
C VAL A 6 0.56 -2.63 -0.99
N ARG A 7 0.37 -2.67 -2.31
CA ARG A 7 1.07 -1.73 -3.20
C ARG A 7 0.37 -0.38 -3.11
N HIS A 8 1.14 0.72 -3.02
CA HIS A 8 0.59 2.08 -3.02
C HIS A 8 -0.38 2.32 -4.21
N GLY A 9 -1.24 3.33 -4.08
CA GLY A 9 -2.19 3.70 -5.13
C GLY A 9 -1.55 4.21 -6.43
N GLU A 10 -2.34 4.35 -7.49
CA GLU A 10 -1.86 4.91 -8.76
C GLU A 10 -1.21 6.28 -8.52
N SER A 11 0.06 6.41 -8.92
CA SER A 11 0.79 7.68 -8.90
C SER A 11 0.85 8.30 -10.29
N VAL A 12 1.18 9.60 -10.36
CA VAL A 12 1.41 10.30 -11.64
C VAL A 12 2.38 9.54 -12.55
N ASN A 13 3.42 8.93 -11.96
CA ASN A 13 4.37 8.11 -12.71
C ASN A 13 3.80 6.78 -13.18
N ASN A 14 2.84 6.17 -12.48
CA ASN A 14 2.20 4.95 -12.97
C ASN A 14 1.34 5.26 -14.19
N LEU A 15 0.55 6.33 -14.10
CA LEU A 15 -0.27 6.79 -15.21
C LEU A 15 0.58 7.16 -16.43
N ARG A 16 1.67 7.93 -16.23
CA ARG A 16 2.61 8.27 -17.31
C ARG A 16 3.25 7.04 -17.94
N GLY A 17 3.80 6.12 -17.14
CA GLY A 17 4.46 4.92 -17.67
C GLY A 17 3.49 3.95 -18.35
N PHE A 18 2.20 4.01 -18.02
CA PHE A 18 1.15 3.28 -18.71
C PHE A 18 0.79 3.91 -20.05
N MET A 19 0.72 5.24 -20.13
CA MET A 19 0.38 5.97 -21.36
C MET A 19 1.56 6.09 -22.35
N ASP A 20 2.78 6.21 -21.84
CA ASP A 20 3.99 6.43 -22.61
C ASP A 20 5.09 5.46 -22.15
N PRO A 21 5.13 4.24 -22.71
CA PRO A 21 6.08 3.21 -22.31
C PRO A 21 7.49 3.42 -22.90
N GLU A 22 7.73 4.48 -23.69
CA GLU A 22 9.01 4.71 -24.38
C GLU A 22 10.03 5.53 -23.55
N ALA A 23 11.20 5.83 -24.15
CA ALA A 23 12.35 6.45 -23.48
C ALA A 23 12.05 7.82 -22.84
N THR A 24 10.98 8.48 -23.28
CA THR A 24 10.44 9.73 -22.74
C THR A 24 9.94 9.60 -21.31
N TYR A 25 9.56 8.40 -20.85
CA TYR A 25 9.15 8.18 -19.47
C TYR A 25 10.26 8.51 -18.47
N GLU A 26 11.47 7.99 -18.68
CA GLU A 26 12.58 8.20 -17.74
C GLU A 26 12.95 9.69 -17.65
N ALA A 27 12.95 10.38 -18.80
CA ALA A 27 13.27 11.80 -18.88
C ALA A 27 12.26 12.71 -18.15
N SER A 28 11.01 12.26 -18.00
CA SER A 28 9.90 13.05 -17.46
C SER A 28 9.37 12.56 -16.12
N ARG A 29 9.96 11.50 -15.55
CA ARG A 29 9.53 10.93 -14.27
C ARG A 29 9.78 11.92 -13.14
N ASP A 30 8.81 12.01 -12.22
CA ASP A 30 9.05 12.64 -10.92
C ASP A 30 9.77 11.61 -10.02
N PRO A 31 10.88 11.94 -9.32
CA PRO A 31 11.46 11.00 -8.38
C PRO A 31 10.51 10.64 -7.23
N ASP A 32 9.60 11.53 -6.83
CA ASP A 32 8.66 11.33 -5.72
C ASP A 32 7.25 11.84 -6.07
N PRO A 33 6.57 11.18 -7.03
CA PRO A 33 5.27 11.58 -7.56
C PRO A 33 4.17 11.49 -6.51
N GLU A 34 3.18 12.36 -6.65
CA GLU A 34 1.92 12.27 -5.92
C GLU A 34 1.00 11.16 -6.46
N LEU A 35 -0.01 10.79 -5.68
CA LEU A 35 -1.11 9.96 -6.14
C LEU A 35 -1.97 10.70 -7.17
N THR A 36 -2.52 9.97 -8.13
CA THR A 36 -3.58 10.48 -8.99
C THR A 36 -4.92 10.42 -8.25
N TRP A 37 -5.96 10.98 -8.88
CA TRP A 37 -7.32 10.82 -8.38
C TRP A 37 -7.76 9.35 -8.32
N ASN A 38 -7.44 8.55 -9.34
CA ASN A 38 -7.72 7.11 -9.36
C ASN A 38 -6.98 6.40 -8.21
N GLY A 39 -5.74 6.83 -7.93
CA GLY A 39 -4.98 6.35 -6.79
C GLY A 39 -5.69 6.60 -5.47
N ILE A 40 -6.33 7.76 -5.29
CA ILE A 40 -7.10 8.08 -4.08
C ILE A 40 -8.36 7.22 -3.99
N GLN A 41 -9.15 7.14 -5.08
CA GLN A 41 -10.38 6.34 -5.13
C GLN A 41 -10.12 4.85 -4.86
N GLY A 42 -9.06 4.30 -5.44
CA GLY A 42 -8.64 2.93 -5.19
C GLY A 42 -8.30 2.70 -3.71
N GLY A 43 -7.76 3.71 -3.02
CA GLY A 43 -7.40 3.61 -1.61
C GLY A 43 -8.60 3.49 -0.69
N ILE A 44 -9.66 4.24 -0.98
CA ILE A 44 -10.94 4.13 -0.25
C ILE A 44 -11.51 2.72 -0.41
N ARG A 45 -11.55 2.20 -1.64
CA ARG A 45 -12.02 0.84 -1.93
C ARG A 45 -11.15 -0.23 -1.25
N CYS A 46 -9.84 -0.05 -1.30
CA CYS A 46 -8.86 -0.92 -0.65
C CYS A 46 -9.09 -0.96 0.86
N ALA A 47 -9.28 0.18 1.51
CA ALA A 47 -9.53 0.25 2.95
C ALA A 47 -10.82 -0.47 3.35
N SER A 48 -11.92 -0.24 2.60
CA SER A 48 -13.18 -0.96 2.84
C SER A 48 -13.04 -2.46 2.66
N TYR A 49 -12.25 -2.90 1.68
CA TYR A 49 -11.99 -4.32 1.45
C TYR A 49 -11.10 -4.93 2.54
N LEU A 50 -10.05 -4.21 2.96
CA LEU A 50 -9.18 -4.63 4.06
C LEU A 50 -9.91 -4.76 5.39
N SER A 51 -10.87 -3.88 5.67
CA SER A 51 -11.74 -4.01 6.85
C SER A 51 -12.42 -5.39 6.90
N ARG A 52 -12.91 -5.88 5.75
CA ARG A 52 -13.52 -7.22 5.64
C ARG A 52 -12.53 -8.32 5.95
N ILE A 53 -11.34 -8.26 5.35
CA ILE A 53 -10.27 -9.24 5.54
C ILE A 53 -9.87 -9.31 7.02
N VAL A 54 -9.61 -8.16 7.65
CA VAL A 54 -9.12 -8.09 9.03
C VAL A 54 -10.18 -8.63 10.00
N THR A 55 -11.44 -8.20 9.87
CA THR A 55 -12.55 -8.70 10.68
C THR A 55 -12.77 -10.20 10.50
N PHE A 56 -12.74 -10.67 9.25
CA PHE A 56 -12.88 -12.07 8.92
C PHE A 56 -11.77 -12.92 9.57
N MET A 57 -10.50 -12.52 9.41
CA MET A 57 -9.35 -13.25 9.94
C MET A 57 -9.37 -13.34 11.47
N ASN A 58 -9.76 -12.26 12.16
CA ASN A 58 -9.89 -12.28 13.61
C ASN A 58 -11.04 -13.17 14.09
N THR A 59 -12.16 -13.19 13.37
CA THR A 59 -13.28 -14.09 13.66
C THR A 59 -12.84 -15.56 13.56
N GLN A 60 -12.03 -15.92 12.56
CA GLN A 60 -11.53 -17.29 12.41
C GLN A 60 -10.54 -17.68 13.49
N LYS A 61 -9.62 -16.79 13.86
CA LYS A 61 -8.66 -17.01 14.95
C LYS A 61 -9.39 -17.34 16.25
N LYS A 62 -10.46 -16.62 16.57
CA LYS A 62 -11.31 -16.95 17.73
C LYS A 62 -11.97 -18.32 17.62
N LYS A 63 -12.69 -18.58 16.52
CA LYS A 63 -13.38 -19.88 16.32
C LYS A 63 -12.44 -21.06 16.51
N HIS A 64 -11.17 -20.91 16.14
CA HIS A 64 -10.16 -21.93 16.36
C HIS A 64 -9.70 -22.04 17.82
N SER A 65 -9.47 -20.91 18.51
CA SER A 65 -9.20 -20.89 19.95
C SER A 65 -10.30 -21.61 20.73
N ASP A 66 -11.57 -21.27 20.47
CA ASP A 66 -12.74 -21.87 21.13
C ASP A 66 -12.83 -23.39 20.85
N LYS A 67 -12.54 -23.81 19.61
CA LYS A 67 -12.50 -25.24 19.23
C LYS A 67 -11.35 -26.00 19.89
N LEU A 68 -10.17 -25.38 20.04
CA LEU A 68 -9.02 -25.97 20.74
C LEU A 68 -9.33 -26.21 22.22
N GLU A 69 -9.98 -25.25 22.87
CA GLU A 69 -10.45 -25.39 24.25
C GLU A 69 -11.52 -26.49 24.37
N ALA A 70 -12.52 -26.49 23.48
CA ALA A 70 -13.59 -27.49 23.50
C ALA A 70 -13.13 -28.92 23.16
N SER A 71 -12.10 -29.07 22.33
CA SER A 71 -11.60 -30.39 21.88
C SER A 71 -10.60 -31.04 22.84
N GLY A 72 -10.35 -30.45 24.02
CA GLY A 72 -9.35 -30.95 24.96
C GLY A 72 -7.92 -30.89 24.40
N GLY A 73 -7.62 -29.89 23.56
CA GLY A 73 -6.28 -29.67 23.02
C GLY A 73 -5.92 -30.50 21.79
N ARG A 74 -6.89 -31.07 21.07
CA ARG A 74 -6.62 -31.73 19.78
C ARG A 74 -6.29 -30.67 18.73
N LYS A 75 -5.02 -30.58 18.33
CA LYS A 75 -4.54 -29.59 17.37
C LYS A 75 -5.15 -29.82 15.98
N HIS A 76 -6.12 -29.00 15.58
CA HIS A 76 -6.45 -28.78 14.18
C HIS A 76 -5.39 -27.90 13.53
N SER A 77 -5.00 -28.19 12.28
CA SER A 77 -4.00 -27.40 11.58
C SER A 77 -4.58 -26.04 11.16
N GLU A 78 -3.82 -24.95 11.33
CA GLU A 78 -4.27 -23.60 10.94
C GLU A 78 -4.50 -23.48 9.42
N SER A 79 -3.85 -24.35 8.64
CA SER A 79 -4.05 -24.55 7.20
C SER A 79 -5.51 -24.86 6.85
N ASP A 80 -6.17 -25.72 7.63
CA ASP A 80 -7.57 -26.11 7.38
C ASP A 80 -8.51 -24.89 7.54
N ILE A 81 -8.18 -23.99 8.47
CA ILE A 81 -8.94 -22.76 8.75
C ILE A 81 -8.85 -21.79 7.58
N LEU A 82 -7.65 -21.59 7.04
CA LEU A 82 -7.43 -20.65 5.94
C LEU A 82 -8.13 -21.10 4.64
N GLN A 83 -8.27 -22.41 4.45
CA GLN A 83 -9.02 -22.96 3.32
C GLN A 83 -10.54 -22.78 3.49
N ASP A 84 -11.07 -23.02 4.69
CA ASP A 84 -12.48 -22.74 5.00
C ASP A 84 -12.79 -21.24 4.89
N ALA A 85 -11.83 -20.42 5.28
CA ALA A 85 -11.90 -18.98 5.20
C ALA A 85 -12.01 -18.41 3.79
N ALA A 86 -11.16 -18.87 2.89
CA ALA A 86 -11.18 -18.46 1.50
C ALA A 86 -12.49 -18.84 0.79
N ARG A 87 -13.21 -19.85 1.29
CA ARG A 87 -14.53 -20.27 0.77
C ARG A 87 -15.66 -19.37 1.27
N ASP A 88 -15.59 -18.90 2.51
CA ASP A 88 -16.63 -18.07 3.13
C ASP A 88 -16.57 -16.59 2.74
N THR A 89 -15.44 -16.09 2.22
CA THR A 89 -15.31 -14.68 1.80
C THR A 89 -16.24 -14.28 0.66
N ASP A 90 -16.70 -15.22 -0.17
CA ASP A 90 -17.69 -14.97 -1.23
C ASP A 90 -19.12 -14.88 -0.69
N ALA A 91 -19.38 -15.40 0.52
CA ALA A 91 -20.70 -15.44 1.15
C ALA A 91 -20.97 -14.24 2.08
N LEU A 92 -19.98 -13.38 2.32
CA LEU A 92 -20.12 -12.21 3.18
C LEU A 92 -20.92 -11.10 2.48
N ASP A 93 -22.14 -10.90 2.97
CA ASP A 93 -23.10 -9.92 2.44
C ASP A 93 -22.52 -8.49 2.43
N ARG A 94 -22.67 -7.80 1.30
CA ARG A 94 -22.03 -6.50 1.05
C ARG A 94 -22.60 -5.39 1.93
N GLU A 95 -23.82 -5.56 2.44
CA GLU A 95 -24.57 -4.55 3.18
C GLU A 95 -24.29 -4.57 4.69
N ALA A 96 -24.01 -5.75 5.26
CA ALA A 96 -23.79 -5.91 6.71
C ALA A 96 -22.45 -5.34 7.22
N ILE A 97 -21.45 -5.19 6.34
CA ILE A 97 -20.08 -4.86 6.75
C ILE A 97 -19.77 -3.36 6.73
N GLY A 98 -20.61 -2.55 6.08
CA GLY A 98 -20.44 -1.09 6.05
C GLY A 98 -20.55 -0.43 7.43
N GLN A 99 -21.12 -1.13 8.42
CA GLN A 99 -21.28 -0.66 9.81
C GLN A 99 -20.59 -1.54 10.85
N ALA A 100 -20.09 -2.72 10.47
CA ALA A 100 -19.35 -3.57 11.38
C ALA A 100 -18.00 -2.91 11.64
N LEU A 101 -17.89 -2.22 12.78
CA LEU A 101 -16.63 -1.76 13.30
C LEU A 101 -15.64 -2.93 13.31
N VAL A 102 -14.39 -2.67 12.93
CA VAL A 102 -13.31 -3.65 13.01
C VAL A 102 -13.04 -3.90 14.49
N GLN A 103 -13.82 -4.81 15.06
CA GLN A 103 -13.83 -5.17 16.46
C GLN A 103 -13.43 -6.64 16.60
N ASP A 104 -12.83 -6.97 17.73
CA ASP A 104 -12.78 -8.34 18.20
C ASP A 104 -14.19 -8.79 18.62
N ASP A 105 -14.25 -10.03 19.06
CA ASP A 105 -15.46 -10.69 19.54
C ASP A 105 -16.07 -10.10 20.81
N GLN A 106 -15.31 -9.27 21.53
CA GLN A 106 -15.73 -8.55 22.72
C GLN A 106 -16.21 -7.14 22.38
N GLY A 107 -16.19 -6.76 21.09
CA GLY A 107 -16.48 -5.41 20.64
C GLY A 107 -15.29 -4.46 20.81
N THR A 108 -14.11 -4.95 21.19
CA THR A 108 -12.90 -4.13 21.31
C THR A 108 -12.37 -3.82 19.92
N PRO A 109 -12.13 -2.55 19.57
CA PRO A 109 -11.53 -2.21 18.28
C PRO A 109 -10.17 -2.91 18.11
N LEU A 110 -9.98 -3.56 16.96
CA LEU A 110 -8.70 -4.17 16.63
C LEU A 110 -7.64 -3.10 16.44
N LYS A 111 -6.41 -3.39 16.81
CA LYS A 111 -5.28 -2.47 16.69
C LYS A 111 -4.50 -2.80 15.41
N ILE A 112 -4.43 -1.84 14.51
CA ILE A 112 -3.75 -1.96 13.23
C ILE A 112 -2.63 -0.92 13.17
N ARG A 113 -1.41 -1.37 12.90
CA ARG A 113 -0.29 -0.48 12.57
C ARG A 113 -0.02 -0.53 11.08
N VAL A 114 0.10 0.64 10.47
CA VAL A 114 0.43 0.79 9.05
C VAL A 114 1.91 1.15 8.94
N LEU A 115 2.71 0.29 8.31
CA LEU A 115 4.08 0.59 7.92
C LEU A 115 4.06 1.15 6.49
N CYS A 116 4.67 2.30 6.24
CA CYS A 116 4.73 2.86 4.89
C CYS A 116 6.12 3.38 4.51
N SER A 117 6.41 3.34 3.23
CA SER A 117 7.65 3.89 2.69
C SER A 117 7.71 5.41 2.82
N PRO A 118 8.91 6.02 2.91
CA PRO A 118 9.07 7.48 2.99
C PRO A 118 8.74 8.25 1.70
N PHE A 119 8.26 7.58 0.64
CA PHE A 119 7.80 8.21 -0.59
C PHE A 119 6.41 8.83 -0.41
N LYS A 120 6.16 10.03 -0.98
CA LYS A 120 4.88 10.75 -0.87
C LYS A 120 3.68 9.88 -1.21
N ARG A 121 3.73 9.13 -2.31
CA ARG A 121 2.63 8.24 -2.72
C ARG A 121 2.31 7.12 -1.72
N ALA A 122 3.31 6.60 -1.01
CA ALA A 122 3.11 5.54 -0.03
C ALA A 122 2.55 6.12 1.28
N ILE A 123 3.05 7.28 1.71
CA ILE A 123 2.53 8.00 2.88
C ILE A 123 1.08 8.45 2.62
N ALA A 124 0.81 9.00 1.44
CA ALA A 124 -0.53 9.35 0.98
C ALA A 124 -1.49 8.14 1.01
N SER A 125 -1.00 6.98 0.58
CA SER A 125 -1.77 5.73 0.63
C SER A 125 -2.05 5.30 2.08
N ALA A 126 -1.07 5.43 2.97
CA ALA A 126 -1.23 5.13 4.40
C ALA A 126 -2.23 6.06 5.08
N ASP A 127 -2.17 7.34 4.76
CA ASP A 127 -3.09 8.37 5.24
C ASP A 127 -4.53 8.07 4.83
N ILE A 128 -4.75 7.67 3.57
CA ILE A 128 -6.08 7.24 3.07
C ILE A 128 -6.57 5.98 3.80
N LEU A 129 -5.70 4.97 3.99
CA LEU A 129 -6.08 3.77 4.73
C LEU A 129 -6.45 4.11 6.17
N ALA A 130 -5.63 4.90 6.87
CA ALA A 130 -5.87 5.29 8.26
C ALA A 130 -7.17 6.09 8.45
N ALA A 131 -7.54 6.90 7.47
CA ALA A 131 -8.80 7.64 7.47
C ALA A 131 -10.05 6.73 7.35
N VAL A 132 -9.95 5.57 6.69
CA VAL A 132 -11.12 4.73 6.35
C VAL A 132 -11.15 3.42 7.12
N LEU A 133 -9.99 2.80 7.33
CA LEU A 133 -9.85 1.50 7.96
C LEU A 133 -9.95 1.67 9.49
N PRO A 134 -11.05 1.21 10.12
CA PRO A 134 -11.17 1.29 11.56
C PRO A 134 -10.06 0.45 12.23
N GLY A 135 -9.65 0.88 13.41
CA GLY A 135 -8.60 0.20 14.17
C GLY A 135 -7.18 0.61 13.85
N VAL A 136 -6.95 1.45 12.82
CA VAL A 136 -5.62 2.03 12.62
C VAL A 136 -5.27 2.93 13.80
N THR A 137 -4.19 2.57 14.51
CA THR A 137 -3.69 3.28 15.70
C THR A 137 -2.42 4.07 15.40
N GLU A 138 -1.69 3.73 14.35
CA GLU A 138 -0.40 4.35 14.02
C GLU A 138 -0.06 4.16 12.54
N ILE A 139 0.56 5.19 11.93
CA ILE A 139 1.32 5.07 10.69
C ILE A 139 2.81 5.25 11.01
N ALA A 140 3.62 4.21 10.81
CA ALA A 140 5.07 4.28 10.96
C ALA A 140 5.75 4.39 9.59
N ILE A 141 6.64 5.36 9.43
CA ILE A 141 7.43 5.53 8.21
C ILE A 141 8.71 4.70 8.31
N VAL A 142 8.82 3.68 7.46
CA VAL A 142 9.92 2.71 7.48
C VAL A 142 10.75 2.89 6.21
N PRO A 143 12.01 3.34 6.28
CA PRO A 143 12.83 3.53 5.09
C PRO A 143 13.14 2.21 4.40
N HIS A 144 13.08 1.07 5.08
CA HIS A 144 13.43 -0.24 4.53
C HIS A 144 12.44 -0.75 3.48
N ILE A 145 11.28 -0.12 3.32
CA ILE A 145 10.23 -0.52 2.35
C ILE A 145 10.14 0.40 1.12
N HIS A 146 11.18 1.20 0.86
CA HIS A 146 11.25 2.10 -0.29
C HIS A 146 11.38 1.36 -1.64
N GLU A 147 11.01 2.02 -2.74
CA GLU A 147 11.06 1.42 -4.09
C GLU A 147 12.49 1.06 -4.50
N VAL A 148 12.67 -0.03 -5.26
CA VAL A 148 13.97 -0.42 -5.79
C VAL A 148 14.59 0.73 -6.58
N GLY A 149 15.84 1.07 -6.24
CA GLY A 149 16.57 2.19 -6.82
C GLY A 149 16.51 3.48 -5.98
N GLY A 150 15.56 3.61 -5.06
CA GLY A 150 15.38 4.81 -4.23
C GLY A 150 15.03 6.07 -5.02
N LEU A 151 15.50 7.22 -4.56
CA LEU A 151 15.29 8.51 -5.24
C LEU A 151 16.43 8.78 -6.21
N PHE A 152 16.10 8.89 -7.50
CA PHE A 152 17.09 9.12 -8.55
C PHE A 152 16.53 10.03 -9.65
N GLY A 153 17.40 10.76 -10.34
CA GLY A 153 17.00 11.74 -11.35
C GLY A 153 16.32 11.12 -12.58
N SER A 154 15.91 11.98 -13.51
CA SER A 154 15.38 11.60 -14.82
C SER A 154 16.45 11.11 -15.81
N ASP A 155 17.72 11.19 -15.43
CA ASP A 155 18.88 10.78 -16.23
C ASP A 155 19.19 9.27 -16.14
N GLY A 156 18.18 8.45 -15.83
CA GLY A 156 18.34 7.02 -15.59
C GLY A 156 18.99 6.68 -14.24
N GLY A 157 19.15 7.68 -13.38
CA GLY A 157 19.69 7.57 -12.03
C GLY A 157 21.19 7.78 -11.92
N LYS A 158 21.77 8.53 -12.86
CA LYS A 158 23.15 9.02 -12.76
C LYS A 158 23.25 10.12 -11.69
N THR A 159 22.20 10.92 -11.51
CA THR A 159 22.12 11.94 -10.46
C THR A 159 21.35 11.40 -9.26
N ALA A 160 22.00 11.41 -8.10
CA ALA A 160 21.35 11.14 -6.82
C ALA A 160 20.37 12.28 -6.49
N VAL A 161 19.13 11.93 -6.13
CA VAL A 161 18.16 12.91 -5.65
C VAL A 161 18.14 12.83 -4.13
N VAL A 162 18.44 13.92 -3.46
CA VAL A 162 18.39 13.97 -1.99
C VAL A 162 16.94 13.88 -1.52
N GLY A 163 16.64 12.90 -0.68
CA GLY A 163 15.32 12.74 -0.08
C GLY A 163 15.04 13.77 1.01
N PRO A 164 13.78 13.96 1.39
CA PRO A 164 13.45 14.81 2.53
C PRO A 164 14.00 14.26 3.85
N THR A 165 14.14 15.13 4.83
CA THR A 165 14.38 14.80 6.24
C THR A 165 13.10 14.29 6.90
N ALA A 166 13.22 13.68 8.07
CA ALA A 166 12.05 13.27 8.88
C ALA A 166 11.13 14.46 9.20
N ALA A 167 11.69 15.63 9.52
CA ALA A 167 10.92 16.83 9.83
C ALA A 167 10.12 17.33 8.61
N GLU A 168 10.71 17.31 7.41
CA GLU A 168 10.04 17.68 6.16
C GLU A 168 8.92 16.69 5.81
N ILE A 169 9.14 15.39 6.02
CA ILE A 169 8.12 14.35 5.86
C ILE A 169 6.96 14.61 6.82
N LEU A 170 7.20 14.79 8.12
CA LEU A 170 6.11 15.00 9.08
C LEU A 170 5.33 16.30 8.84
N LYS A 171 5.99 17.35 8.31
CA LYS A 171 5.33 18.62 7.97
C LYS A 171 4.43 18.52 6.74
N SER A 172 4.70 17.61 5.81
CA SER A 172 4.13 17.67 4.45
C SER A 172 2.93 16.75 4.19
N ASN A 173 2.50 15.90 5.12
CA ASN A 173 1.89 14.63 4.73
C ASN A 173 0.48 14.29 5.25
N ARG A 174 -0.48 15.21 5.15
CA ARG A 174 -1.90 14.83 5.22
C ARG A 174 -2.61 15.13 3.91
N VAL A 175 -2.85 14.07 3.12
CA VAL A 175 -3.52 14.16 1.83
C VAL A 175 -4.97 14.57 2.02
N HIS A 176 -5.65 14.03 3.04
CA HIS A 176 -7.02 14.45 3.34
C HIS A 176 -7.12 15.95 3.68
N THR A 177 -6.14 16.54 4.38
CA THR A 177 -6.12 17.99 4.63
C THR A 177 -6.03 18.79 3.33
N ARG A 178 -5.16 18.36 2.39
CA ARG A 178 -5.03 19.01 1.08
C ARG A 178 -6.28 18.82 0.22
N LEU A 179 -6.89 17.64 0.27
CA LEU A 179 -8.14 17.34 -0.44
C LEU A 179 -9.31 18.18 0.10
N ARG A 180 -9.45 18.28 1.42
CA ARG A 180 -10.44 19.18 2.06
C ARG A 180 -10.23 20.62 1.60
N ALA A 181 -8.99 21.12 1.63
CA ALA A 181 -8.67 22.46 1.16
C ALA A 181 -9.00 22.64 -0.34
N HIS A 182 -8.66 21.66 -1.16
CA HIS A 182 -8.94 21.70 -2.60
C HIS A 182 -10.45 21.74 -2.87
N LEU A 183 -11.24 20.85 -2.28
CA LEU A 183 -12.70 20.84 -2.45
C LEU A 183 -13.35 22.14 -1.95
N ASN A 184 -12.93 22.63 -0.78
CA ASN A 184 -13.45 23.89 -0.23
C ASN A 184 -13.10 25.11 -1.09
N SER A 185 -12.01 25.05 -1.86
CA SER A 185 -11.58 26.13 -2.77
C SER A 185 -12.10 25.98 -4.21
N SER A 186 -12.65 24.81 -4.58
CA SER A 186 -13.00 24.49 -5.97
C SER A 186 -14.35 25.05 -6.42
N SER A 187 -15.01 25.87 -5.59
CA SER A 187 -16.23 26.58 -5.97
C SER A 187 -16.02 27.61 -7.10
N GLU A 188 -14.77 27.96 -7.46
CA GLU A 188 -14.50 28.94 -8.53
C GLU A 188 -13.22 28.67 -9.35
N ILE A 189 -12.99 27.44 -9.84
CA ILE A 189 -11.92 27.24 -10.84
C ILE A 189 -12.41 27.71 -12.22
N THR A 190 -12.33 29.01 -12.46
CA THR A 190 -12.34 29.56 -13.82
C THR A 190 -11.03 29.14 -14.49
N PRO A 191 -11.04 28.45 -15.64
CA PRO A 191 -9.80 28.02 -16.28
C PRO A 191 -8.89 29.24 -16.56
N PRO A 192 -7.57 29.13 -16.31
CA PRO A 192 -6.65 30.25 -16.52
C PRO A 192 -6.71 30.69 -17.98
N ALA A 193 -7.09 31.96 -18.20
CA ALA A 193 -7.16 32.55 -19.53
C ALA A 193 -5.76 32.50 -20.17
N GLY A 194 -5.61 31.76 -21.28
CA GLY A 194 -4.40 31.79 -22.11
C GLY A 194 -3.55 30.53 -22.18
N LYS A 195 -3.94 29.39 -21.58
CA LYS A 195 -3.29 28.10 -21.89
C LYS A 195 -3.97 27.43 -23.08
N ALA A 196 -3.16 26.95 -24.03
CA ALA A 196 -3.62 26.22 -25.21
C ALA A 196 -4.57 25.08 -24.79
N THR A 197 -5.69 24.95 -25.50
CA THR A 197 -6.65 23.89 -25.28
C THR A 197 -5.93 22.55 -25.41
N PRO A 198 -5.98 21.65 -24.41
CA PRO A 198 -5.44 20.32 -24.58
C PRO A 198 -6.09 19.66 -25.81
N PRO A 199 -5.37 18.80 -26.55
CA PRO A 199 -5.92 18.07 -27.68
C PRO A 199 -7.29 17.48 -27.32
N ALA A 200 -8.23 17.48 -28.26
CA ALA A 200 -9.63 17.13 -28.01
C ALA A 200 -9.82 15.76 -27.33
N ASP A 201 -8.84 14.86 -27.48
CA ASP A 201 -8.82 13.53 -26.84
C ASP A 201 -8.44 13.57 -25.35
N GLU A 202 -7.53 14.46 -24.93
CA GLU A 202 -7.24 14.70 -23.50
C GLU A 202 -8.42 15.39 -22.79
N ALA A 203 -9.10 16.31 -23.48
CA ALA A 203 -10.29 16.97 -22.94
C ALA A 203 -11.46 16.01 -22.67
N LYS A 204 -11.55 14.89 -23.39
CA LYS A 204 -12.53 13.82 -23.14
C LYS A 204 -12.16 12.98 -21.91
N VAL A 205 -10.88 12.66 -21.72
CA VAL A 205 -10.39 11.93 -20.53
C VAL A 205 -10.55 12.75 -19.25
N VAL A 206 -10.39 14.08 -19.32
CA VAL A 206 -10.56 14.97 -18.16
C VAL A 206 -12.03 15.19 -17.78
N LYS A 207 -12.97 15.16 -18.73
CA LYS A 207 -14.41 15.43 -18.49
C LYS A 207 -15.19 14.29 -17.81
N GLN A 208 -14.64 13.07 -17.69
CA GLN A 208 -15.30 11.97 -16.98
C GLN A 208 -15.11 12.00 -15.45
N ARG A 209 -14.46 13.03 -14.90
CA ARG A 209 -14.39 13.30 -13.46
C ARG A 209 -15.73 13.86 -12.94
N ARG A 210 -16.79 13.06 -12.92
CA ARG A 210 -17.87 13.30 -11.94
C ARG A 210 -17.25 13.11 -10.55
N GLU A 211 -17.60 13.94 -9.58
CA GLU A 211 -17.30 13.64 -8.18
C GLU A 211 -17.85 12.24 -7.90
N PRO A 212 -17.00 11.25 -7.59
CA PRO A 212 -17.49 9.91 -7.32
C PRO A 212 -18.23 9.91 -6.00
N ASP A 213 -19.35 9.19 -5.96
CA ASP A 213 -20.07 8.88 -4.73
C ASP A 213 -19.08 8.41 -3.64
N GLY A 214 -19.12 9.03 -2.45
CA GLY A 214 -18.33 8.59 -1.30
C GLY A 214 -17.10 9.44 -0.94
N VAL A 215 -16.64 10.38 -1.78
CA VAL A 215 -15.46 11.22 -1.43
C VAL A 215 -15.76 12.21 -0.32
N THR A 216 -16.94 12.82 -0.36
CA THR A 216 -17.38 13.76 0.68
C THR A 216 -17.53 13.03 2.01
N GLU A 217 -18.13 11.84 1.99
CA GLU A 217 -18.23 10.94 3.15
C GLU A 217 -16.85 10.49 3.65
N TYR A 218 -15.91 10.17 2.73
CA TYR A 218 -14.52 9.89 3.05
C TYR A 218 -13.86 11.07 3.79
N LEU A 219 -13.95 12.28 3.26
CA LEU A 219 -13.32 13.45 3.89
C LEU A 219 -13.97 13.82 5.23
N ALA A 220 -15.26 13.56 5.39
CA ALA A 220 -15.97 13.73 6.66
C ALA A 220 -15.55 12.69 7.72
N SER A 221 -15.17 11.48 7.30
CA SER A 221 -14.71 10.41 8.19
C SER A 221 -13.21 10.40 8.47
N CYS A 222 -12.41 11.18 7.72
CA CYS A 222 -10.96 11.26 7.89
C CYS A 222 -10.55 11.65 9.32
N ARG A 223 -9.63 10.86 9.87
CA ARG A 223 -9.11 10.96 11.23
C ARG A 223 -7.80 11.74 11.30
N ASP A 224 -7.88 12.94 11.85
CA ASP A 224 -6.71 13.82 12.02
C ASP A 224 -5.85 13.39 13.24
N ASP A 225 -6.35 12.48 14.08
CA ASP A 225 -5.76 12.07 15.36
C ASP A 225 -4.78 10.90 15.27
N ILE A 226 -4.72 10.20 14.14
CA ILE A 226 -3.81 9.06 13.98
C ILE A 226 -2.36 9.56 13.86
N PRO A 227 -1.44 9.16 14.75
CA PRO A 227 -0.06 9.61 14.70
C PRO A 227 0.67 9.04 13.48
N ILE A 228 1.45 9.89 12.82
CA ILE A 228 2.47 9.50 11.84
C ILE A 228 3.82 9.60 12.53
N THR A 229 4.53 8.48 12.66
CA THR A 229 5.81 8.39 13.35
C THR A 229 6.95 8.21 12.35
N ALA A 230 8.10 8.82 12.67
CA ALA A 230 9.31 8.80 11.87
C ALA A 230 10.48 8.14 12.63
N GLU A 231 10.15 7.23 13.56
CA GLU A 231 11.14 6.64 14.48
C GLU A 231 12.22 5.82 13.76
N TYR A 232 11.88 5.22 12.62
CA TYR A 232 12.82 4.45 11.79
C TYR A 232 13.59 5.31 10.78
N LEU A 233 13.28 6.60 10.65
CA LEU A 233 14.04 7.50 9.78
C LEU A 233 15.34 7.95 10.47
N PRO A 234 16.39 8.30 9.70
CA PRO A 234 17.59 8.91 10.27
C PRO A 234 17.25 10.14 11.11
N LYS A 235 17.75 10.19 12.34
CA LYS A 235 17.54 11.33 13.26
C LYS A 235 18.12 12.63 12.73
N SER A 236 19.15 12.55 11.90
CA SER A 236 19.81 13.68 11.27
C SER A 236 19.98 13.44 9.77
N GLY A 237 19.65 14.45 8.98
CA GLY A 237 19.84 14.44 7.54
C GLY A 237 18.67 13.80 6.76
N PRO A 238 18.82 13.71 5.43
CA PRO A 238 17.83 13.14 4.54
C PRO A 238 17.75 11.62 4.68
N TRP A 239 16.56 11.04 4.49
CA TRP A 239 16.42 9.56 4.51
C TRP A 239 17.12 8.89 3.31
N TRP A 240 17.33 9.64 2.23
CA TRP A 240 18.04 9.20 1.04
C TRP A 240 19.09 10.21 0.62
N ASN A 241 20.34 9.76 0.46
CA ASN A 241 21.44 10.60 -0.03
C ASN A 241 22.51 9.77 -0.75
N ARG A 242 22.06 8.83 -1.59
CA ARG A 242 22.94 7.94 -2.34
C ARG A 242 22.45 7.77 -3.77
N GLY A 243 23.31 7.19 -4.61
CA GLY A 243 22.94 6.83 -5.99
C GLY A 243 21.86 5.75 -6.05
N ARG A 244 21.51 5.36 -7.28
CA ARG A 244 20.50 4.32 -7.53
C ARG A 244 20.89 2.99 -6.87
N GLU A 245 19.99 2.45 -6.06
CA GLU A 245 20.15 1.11 -5.47
C GLU A 245 20.05 0.01 -6.54
N ARG A 246 20.93 -0.99 -6.41
CA ARG A 246 20.96 -2.18 -7.28
C ARG A 246 20.01 -3.26 -6.77
N VAL A 247 19.63 -4.20 -7.63
CA VAL A 247 18.70 -5.29 -7.28
C VAL A 247 19.24 -6.15 -6.13
N VAL A 248 20.53 -6.51 -6.14
CA VAL A 248 21.18 -7.28 -5.06
C VAL A 248 21.09 -6.53 -3.72
N GLU A 249 21.29 -5.20 -3.73
CA GLU A 249 21.18 -4.38 -2.53
C GLU A 249 19.73 -4.32 -2.01
N ALA A 250 18.75 -4.29 -2.94
CA ALA A 250 17.34 -4.38 -2.60
C ALA A 250 16.96 -5.77 -2.04
N ALA A 251 17.56 -6.85 -2.54
CA ALA A 251 17.35 -8.21 -2.03
C ALA A 251 17.88 -8.35 -0.60
N ASP A 252 19.09 -7.87 -0.32
CA ASP A 252 19.64 -7.79 1.04
C ASP A 252 18.74 -6.97 1.97
N ARG A 253 18.19 -5.85 1.47
CA ARG A 253 17.23 -5.02 2.21
C ARG A 253 15.92 -5.74 2.48
N ALA A 254 15.36 -6.45 1.51
CA ALA A 254 14.15 -7.24 1.68
C ALA A 254 14.35 -8.36 2.71
N LYS A 255 15.49 -9.05 2.67
CA LYS A 255 15.83 -10.09 3.66
C LYS A 255 15.89 -9.55 5.08
N ARG A 256 16.53 -8.39 5.28
CA ARG A 256 16.54 -7.71 6.60
C ARG A 256 15.13 -7.36 7.06
N PHE A 257 14.34 -6.74 6.18
CA PHE A 257 12.98 -6.33 6.51
C PHE A 257 12.06 -7.53 6.84
N ILE A 258 12.19 -8.65 6.11
CA ILE A 258 11.48 -9.90 6.44
C ILE A 258 11.89 -10.42 7.82
N GLY A 259 13.19 -10.36 8.16
CA GLY A 259 13.69 -10.72 9.47
C GLY A 259 13.11 -9.85 10.60
N GLU A 260 12.97 -8.54 10.39
CA GLU A 260 12.32 -7.60 11.32
C GLU A 260 10.81 -7.89 11.48
N LEU A 261 10.12 -8.30 10.41
CA LEU A 261 8.73 -8.76 10.51
C LEU A 261 8.61 -10.08 11.28
N GLN A 262 9.55 -11.00 11.08
CA GLN A 262 9.57 -12.30 11.77
C GLN A 262 9.94 -12.18 13.24
N SER A 263 10.77 -11.21 13.62
CA SER A 263 11.13 -10.96 15.02
C SER A 263 9.93 -10.47 15.84
N GLY A 264 8.91 -9.94 15.17
CA GLY A 264 7.71 -9.38 15.81
C GLY A 264 7.90 -7.94 16.28
N GLU A 265 9.04 -7.30 16.00
CA GLU A 265 9.36 -5.92 16.40
C GLU A 265 8.26 -4.95 15.97
N PHE A 266 7.87 -4.98 14.70
CA PHE A 266 6.78 -4.14 14.20
C PHE A 266 5.41 -4.55 14.75
N GLY A 267 5.24 -5.81 15.15
CA GLY A 267 3.98 -6.41 15.55
C GLY A 267 3.60 -6.21 17.01
N GLU A 268 4.49 -5.64 17.82
CA GLU A 268 4.24 -5.49 19.25
C GLU A 268 3.02 -4.60 19.49
N GLY A 269 2.06 -5.14 20.25
CA GLY A 269 0.87 -4.41 20.70
C GLY A 269 -0.24 -4.24 19.65
N VAL A 270 -0.15 -4.89 18.49
CA VAL A 270 -1.14 -4.81 17.41
C VAL A 270 -1.67 -6.16 16.96
N ASP A 271 -2.89 -6.19 16.45
CA ASP A 271 -3.55 -7.38 15.93
C ASP A 271 -3.17 -7.66 14.47
N ALA A 272 -2.92 -6.60 13.71
CA ALA A 272 -2.53 -6.67 12.30
C ALA A 272 -1.49 -5.61 11.92
N LEU A 273 -0.63 -5.98 10.98
CA LEU A 273 0.29 -5.08 10.29
C LEU A 273 -0.13 -4.90 8.84
N VAL A 274 -0.23 -3.65 8.40
CA VAL A 274 -0.44 -3.31 6.99
C VAL A 274 0.83 -2.64 6.47
N VAL A 275 1.49 -3.24 5.48
CA VAL A 275 2.74 -2.76 4.89
C VAL A 275 2.45 -2.17 3.52
N ILE A 276 2.59 -0.86 3.37
CA ILE A 276 2.41 -0.16 2.10
C ILE A 276 3.77 0.02 1.40
N GLY A 277 3.98 -0.80 0.38
CA GLY A 277 5.21 -0.84 -0.41
C GLY A 277 5.02 -0.41 -1.85
N HIS A 278 5.99 -0.81 -2.68
CA HIS A 278 6.07 -0.46 -4.10
C HIS A 278 6.18 -1.70 -4.97
N GLY A 279 5.96 -1.54 -6.28
CA GLY A 279 5.82 -2.66 -7.19
C GLY A 279 7.06 -3.56 -7.24
N LEU A 280 8.24 -2.97 -7.51
CA LEU A 280 9.47 -3.74 -7.64
C LEU A 280 9.97 -4.23 -6.28
N PHE A 281 9.82 -3.44 -5.22
CA PHE A 281 10.27 -3.91 -3.91
C PHE A 281 9.39 -5.06 -3.38
N LEU A 282 8.09 -5.07 -3.66
CA LEU A 282 7.23 -6.22 -3.34
C LEU A 282 7.62 -7.47 -4.16
N ASP A 283 7.99 -7.32 -5.44
CA ASP A 283 8.54 -8.44 -6.23
C ASP A 283 9.76 -9.06 -5.54
N VAL A 284 10.70 -8.23 -5.08
CA VAL A 284 11.89 -8.69 -4.34
C VAL A 284 11.48 -9.40 -3.04
N ILE A 285 10.52 -8.89 -2.28
CA ILE A 285 9.99 -9.56 -1.08
C ILE A 285 9.43 -10.95 -1.42
N TRP A 286 8.63 -11.07 -2.47
CA TRP A 286 8.05 -12.36 -2.86
C TRP A 286 9.11 -13.37 -3.26
N ARG A 287 10.13 -12.94 -4.00
CA ARG A 287 11.25 -13.82 -4.34
C ARG A 287 11.95 -14.34 -3.08
N GLN A 288 12.21 -13.46 -2.10
CA GLN A 288 12.86 -13.84 -0.84
C GLN A 288 11.98 -14.80 -0.01
N LEU A 289 10.68 -14.53 0.12
CA LEU A 289 9.76 -15.38 0.89
C LEU A 289 9.55 -16.76 0.24
N LEU A 290 9.56 -16.84 -1.08
CA LEU A 290 9.30 -18.06 -1.84
C LEU A 290 10.59 -18.83 -2.22
N GLY A 291 11.76 -18.32 -1.85
CA GLY A 291 13.05 -18.93 -2.20
C GLY A 291 13.34 -18.93 -3.70
N VAL A 292 12.81 -17.94 -4.44
CA VAL A 292 13.07 -17.76 -5.87
C VAL A 292 14.44 -17.09 -6.02
N SER A 293 15.36 -17.79 -6.67
CA SER A 293 16.70 -17.29 -6.97
C SER A 293 16.67 -16.02 -7.83
N GLU A 294 17.66 -15.15 -7.63
CA GLU A 294 17.78 -13.86 -8.32
C GLU A 294 18.08 -13.99 -9.82
N ASP A 295 18.66 -15.12 -10.23
CA ASP A 295 18.99 -15.45 -11.63
C ASP A 295 17.78 -15.95 -12.44
N MET A 296 16.64 -16.20 -11.80
CA MET A 296 15.43 -16.61 -12.50
C MET A 296 14.73 -15.41 -13.14
N ASP A 297 14.34 -15.57 -14.40
CA ASP A 297 13.49 -14.63 -15.16
C ASP A 297 12.01 -14.79 -14.73
N VAL A 298 11.76 -14.68 -13.43
CA VAL A 298 10.44 -14.76 -12.80
C VAL A 298 10.12 -13.41 -12.18
N ALA A 299 8.90 -12.93 -12.36
CA ALA A 299 8.44 -11.67 -11.80
C ALA A 299 7.05 -11.80 -11.18
N PHE A 300 6.88 -11.28 -9.98
CA PHE A 300 5.61 -11.21 -9.27
C PHE A 300 4.92 -9.88 -9.54
N VAL A 301 4.10 -9.84 -10.58
CA VAL A 301 3.34 -8.65 -10.94
C VAL A 301 2.41 -8.24 -9.80
N THR A 302 2.46 -6.97 -9.41
CA THR A 302 1.58 -6.37 -8.40
C THR A 302 0.78 -5.21 -8.98
N HIS A 303 -0.52 -5.15 -8.72
CA HIS A 303 -1.41 -4.05 -9.11
C HIS A 303 -1.38 -2.94 -8.06
N ASN A 304 -1.60 -1.69 -8.45
CA ASN A 304 -1.83 -0.62 -7.47
C ASN A 304 -3.03 -1.03 -6.59
N TRP A 305 -2.90 -0.84 -5.27
CA TRP A 305 -3.83 -1.36 -4.27
C TRP A 305 -4.04 -2.88 -4.25
N GLY A 306 -3.20 -3.65 -4.96
CA GLY A 306 -3.17 -5.10 -4.82
C GLY A 306 -2.78 -5.49 -3.39
N ILE A 307 -3.53 -6.42 -2.81
CA ILE A 307 -3.38 -6.88 -1.43
C ILE A 307 -2.81 -8.29 -1.43
N SER A 308 -1.86 -8.53 -0.54
CA SER A 308 -1.37 -9.88 -0.25
C SER A 308 -1.46 -10.12 1.25
N THR A 309 -2.04 -11.23 1.66
CA THR A 309 -2.27 -11.54 3.07
C THR A 309 -1.43 -12.72 3.50
N LEU A 310 -0.76 -12.58 4.63
CA LEU A 310 0.06 -13.61 5.24
C LEU A 310 -0.21 -13.67 6.74
N THR A 311 0.06 -14.83 7.33
CA THR A 311 0.22 -14.97 8.78
C THR A 311 1.65 -15.36 9.13
N VAL A 312 2.13 -14.85 10.25
CA VAL A 312 3.40 -15.26 10.88
C VAL A 312 3.11 -15.92 12.21
N GLU A 313 3.52 -17.18 12.36
CA GLU A 313 3.44 -17.93 13.62
C GLU A 313 4.69 -18.81 13.79
N GLY A 314 5.36 -18.71 14.94
CA GLY A 314 6.54 -19.53 15.23
C GLY A 314 7.66 -19.37 14.19
N GLY A 315 7.81 -18.18 13.61
CA GLY A 315 8.77 -17.88 12.54
C GLY A 315 8.39 -18.41 11.15
N LYS A 316 7.27 -19.11 11.02
CA LYS A 316 6.76 -19.63 9.75
C LYS A 316 5.78 -18.65 9.12
N TRP A 317 5.90 -18.50 7.81
CA TRP A 317 4.98 -17.73 6.99
C TRP A 317 3.95 -18.65 6.37
N THR A 318 2.68 -18.25 6.46
CA THR A 318 1.61 -18.84 5.65
C THR A 318 1.06 -17.75 4.75
N ILE A 319 1.04 -18.01 3.44
CA ILE A 319 0.55 -17.06 2.43
C ILE A 319 -0.87 -17.47 2.05
N SER A 320 -1.84 -16.59 2.29
CA SER A 320 -3.24 -16.85 1.96
C SER A 320 -3.61 -16.30 0.59
N CYS A 321 -3.09 -15.12 0.23
CA CYS A 321 -3.23 -14.57 -1.12
C CYS A 321 -2.04 -13.69 -1.52
N ILE A 322 -1.77 -13.60 -2.82
CA ILE A 322 -0.79 -12.68 -3.40
C ILE A 322 -1.50 -11.82 -4.44
N ASN A 323 -1.37 -10.51 -4.30
CA ASN A 323 -1.83 -9.50 -5.26
C ASN A 323 -3.32 -9.58 -5.65
N ASP A 324 -4.19 -9.82 -4.69
CA ASP A 324 -5.62 -9.69 -4.90
C ASP A 324 -5.99 -8.22 -5.15
N ALA A 325 -6.51 -7.96 -6.35
CA ALA A 325 -7.02 -6.67 -6.79
C ALA A 325 -8.51 -6.74 -7.18
N SER A 326 -9.23 -7.77 -6.74
CA SER A 326 -10.64 -8.01 -7.06
C SER A 326 -11.54 -6.83 -6.67
N HIS A 327 -11.18 -6.11 -5.60
CA HIS A 327 -11.86 -4.92 -5.08
C HIS A 327 -11.62 -3.63 -5.88
N ILE A 328 -10.66 -3.64 -6.80
CA ILE A 328 -10.37 -2.51 -7.70
C ILE A 328 -11.07 -2.77 -9.05
N PRO A 329 -11.77 -1.79 -9.63
CA PRO A 329 -12.32 -1.91 -10.98
C PRO A 329 -11.25 -2.27 -12.01
N LEU A 330 -11.57 -3.13 -12.97
CA LEU A 330 -10.59 -3.70 -13.91
C LEU A 330 -9.79 -2.61 -14.64
N GLU A 331 -10.46 -1.54 -15.05
CA GLU A 331 -9.90 -0.38 -15.73
C GLU A 331 -8.92 0.45 -14.87
N SER A 332 -8.99 0.29 -13.54
CA SER A 332 -8.10 0.96 -12.57
C SER A 332 -6.97 0.07 -12.07
N ARG A 333 -6.92 -1.21 -12.51
CA ARG A 333 -5.85 -2.15 -12.13
C ARG A 333 -4.63 -1.89 -12.98
N ILE A 334 -3.80 -0.93 -12.59
CA ILE A 334 -2.50 -0.71 -13.23
C ILE A 334 -1.45 -1.67 -12.63
N PRO A 335 -0.98 -2.69 -13.36
CA PRO A 335 0.12 -3.52 -12.91
C PRO A 335 1.41 -2.70 -12.90
N HIS A 336 2.40 -3.07 -12.08
CA HIS A 336 3.74 -2.58 -12.33
C HIS A 336 4.24 -3.19 -13.65
N SER A 337 4.88 -2.39 -14.49
CA SER A 337 5.16 -2.83 -15.86
C SER A 337 6.26 -3.89 -15.91
N VAL A 338 5.90 -5.09 -16.35
CA VAL A 338 6.82 -6.23 -16.58
C VAL A 338 7.80 -5.96 -17.72
N LYS A 339 7.50 -4.98 -18.61
CA LYS A 339 8.35 -4.65 -19.77
C LYS A 339 9.79 -4.27 -19.41
N ARG A 340 10.10 -3.93 -18.14
CA ARG A 340 11.48 -3.68 -17.69
C ARG A 340 12.32 -4.93 -17.48
N ILE A 341 11.70 -6.09 -17.26
CA ILE A 341 12.40 -7.30 -16.82
C ILE A 341 13.11 -7.98 -18.00
N HIS A 342 12.50 -7.99 -19.19
CA HIS A 342 13.08 -8.65 -20.36
C HIS A 342 14.03 -7.79 -21.22
N ARG A 343 14.26 -6.50 -20.90
CA ARG A 343 15.01 -5.58 -21.77
C ARG A 343 16.32 -5.04 -21.21
N THR A 344 16.63 -5.35 -19.95
CA THR A 344 17.90 -4.94 -19.36
C THR A 344 18.63 -6.20 -18.94
N PRO A 345 19.77 -6.57 -19.56
CA PRO A 345 20.70 -7.45 -18.86
C PRO A 345 21.07 -6.71 -17.57
N TYR A 346 20.66 -7.28 -16.45
CA TYR A 346 20.83 -6.72 -15.10
C TYR A 346 22.29 -6.49 -14.74
#